data_AF-A0A1I3C961-F1
#
_entry.id   AF-A0A1I3C961-F1
#
_cell.length_a   1.000
_cell.length_b   1.000
_cell.length_c   1.000
_cell.angle_alpha   90.00
_cell.angle_beta   90.00
_cell.angle_gamma   90.00
#
_symmetry.space_group_name_H-M   'P 1'
#
loop_
_entity.id
_entity.type
_entity.pdbx_description
1 polymer ?
#
loop_
_entity_poly.entity_id
_entity_poly.type
_entity_poly.pdbx_seq_one_letter_code
_entity_poly.pdbx_strand_id
1 'polypeptide(L)'
;MSSRGSRDGPRDDDLEERLDELEDVLSELRADLRSSDREGRDRSGPVRSPRPSGPPRPPRLSELVRFTEEYTIPTVIALLETTITSLELLRGTLRLLDPGRDLREDADATAGRLAGARDGAAAGLARSLSELRTALAEADLPEEAASRSIIEDARDLSAEIEARIEEGRREVDATRRSDRRADDRTRSDDRTRGDDRTRRGDRGDDGAVHIDVTDPDDERGGRSADEGGGDEPDVGKRPEVDVESELESIKSQLDDENDGESEADDGSESDEADAGGEEGDSDGDDR
;
A
#
# COMPACT_ATOMS: atom_id res chain seq x y z
N MET A 1 1.92 18.09 61.00
CA MET A 1 1.12 17.91 59.77
C MET A 1 1.76 16.78 59.00
N SER A 2 0.97 15.73 58.79
CA SER A 2 1.41 14.40 58.37
C SER A 2 1.53 14.26 56.85
N SER A 3 2.26 13.20 56.48
CA SER A 3 2.04 12.32 55.32
C SER A 3 2.62 12.73 53.96
N ARG A 4 3.89 12.36 53.73
CA ARG A 4 4.43 11.90 52.43
C ARG A 4 5.50 10.82 52.63
N GLY A 5 5.08 9.70 53.20
CA GLY A 5 5.82 8.44 53.13
C GLY A 5 4.85 7.40 52.59
N SER A 6 5.35 6.46 51.79
CA SER A 6 4.64 5.30 51.25
C SER A 6 3.86 5.52 49.94
N ARG A 7 4.59 5.59 48.81
CA ARG A 7 4.09 5.17 47.47
C ARG A 7 5.16 4.57 46.52
N ASP A 8 6.38 4.29 46.97
CA ASP A 8 7.32 3.43 46.25
C ASP A 8 7.38 2.10 47.00
N GLY A 9 6.57 1.15 46.55
CA GLY A 9 6.27 -0.07 47.26
C GLY A 9 5.99 -1.21 46.28
N PRO A 10 6.34 -2.44 46.70
CA PRO A 10 6.57 -3.73 46.02
C PRO A 10 6.83 -3.85 44.50
N ARG A 11 6.63 -2.81 43.70
CA ARG A 11 6.71 -2.86 42.23
C ARG A 11 8.13 -2.65 41.73
N ASP A 12 8.92 -1.88 42.48
CA ASP A 12 10.32 -1.67 42.16
C ASP A 12 11.13 -2.93 42.52
N ASP A 13 10.80 -3.61 43.63
CA ASP A 13 11.39 -4.90 44.01
C ASP A 13 11.06 -6.01 42.96
N ASP A 14 9.80 -6.11 42.53
CA ASP A 14 9.37 -7.04 41.47
C ASP A 14 10.01 -6.73 40.10
N LEU A 15 10.38 -5.46 39.86
CA LEU A 15 11.06 -5.03 38.64
C LEU A 15 12.54 -5.37 38.70
N GLU A 16 13.18 -5.16 39.85
CA GLU A 16 14.58 -5.55 40.09
C GLU A 16 14.75 -7.07 39.94
N GLU A 17 13.86 -7.89 40.50
CA GLU A 17 13.91 -9.36 40.35
C GLU A 17 13.76 -9.79 38.88
N ARG A 18 12.88 -9.14 38.11
CA ARG A 18 12.73 -9.40 36.67
C ARG A 18 13.92 -8.92 35.84
N LEU A 19 14.59 -7.86 36.28
CA LEU A 19 15.79 -7.35 35.62
C LEU A 19 16.99 -8.28 35.86
N ASP A 20 17.12 -8.81 37.08
CA ASP A 20 18.12 -9.82 37.40
C ASP A 20 17.89 -11.12 36.60
N GLU A 21 16.63 -11.58 36.50
CA GLU A 21 16.27 -12.73 35.66
C GLU A 21 16.59 -12.48 34.18
N LEU A 22 16.32 -11.28 33.68
CA LEU A 22 16.65 -10.89 32.32
C LEU A 22 18.17 -10.80 32.09
N GLU A 23 18.93 -10.30 33.06
CA GLU A 23 20.40 -10.26 33.00
C GLU A 23 20.98 -11.67 32.96
N ASP A 24 20.47 -12.59 33.77
CA ASP A 24 20.87 -14.00 33.77
C ASP A 24 20.61 -14.66 32.41
N VAL A 25 19.40 -14.51 31.86
CA VAL A 25 19.03 -15.04 30.54
C VAL A 25 19.89 -14.44 29.42
N LEU A 26 20.16 -13.13 29.47
CA LEU A 26 21.03 -12.47 28.49
C LEU A 26 22.48 -12.92 28.61
N SER A 27 22.95 -13.20 29.83
CA SER A 27 24.29 -13.73 30.08
C SER A 27 24.44 -15.15 29.52
N GLU A 28 23.41 -15.99 29.69
CA GLU A 28 23.33 -17.34 29.15
C GLU A 28 23.31 -17.33 27.62
N LEU A 29 22.44 -16.51 27.01
CA LEU A 29 22.38 -16.37 25.55
C LEU A 29 23.70 -15.83 24.98
N ARG A 30 24.36 -14.90 25.66
CA ARG A 30 25.68 -14.40 25.24
C ARG A 30 26.76 -15.47 25.36
N ALA A 31 26.70 -16.32 26.37
CA ALA A 31 27.61 -17.44 26.54
C ALA A 31 27.40 -18.48 25.43
N ASP A 32 26.14 -18.79 25.11
CA ASP A 32 25.78 -19.76 24.08
C ASP A 32 26.14 -19.28 22.66
N LEU A 33 25.92 -17.99 22.36
CA LEU A 33 26.39 -17.36 21.13
C LEU A 33 27.92 -17.36 21.02
N ARG A 34 28.64 -17.08 22.11
CA ARG A 34 30.12 -17.17 22.12
C ARG A 34 30.61 -18.61 22.00
N SER A 35 29.88 -19.57 22.52
CA SER A 35 30.15 -21.00 22.38
C SER A 35 29.96 -21.44 20.93
N SER A 36 28.84 -21.06 20.31
CA SER A 36 28.52 -21.34 18.91
C SER A 36 29.52 -20.71 17.93
N ASP A 37 29.97 -19.48 18.18
CA ASP A 37 30.98 -18.81 17.35
C ASP A 37 32.36 -19.49 17.47
N ARG A 38 32.73 -19.94 18.68
CA ARG A 38 33.95 -20.73 18.90
C ARG A 38 33.87 -22.10 18.25
N GLU A 39 32.75 -22.79 18.37
CA GLU A 39 32.55 -24.12 17.79
C GLU A 39 32.52 -24.09 16.26
N GLY A 40 31.96 -23.01 15.67
CA GLY A 40 32.06 -22.73 14.24
C GLY A 40 33.50 -22.44 13.78
N ARG A 41 34.32 -21.82 14.63
CA ARG A 41 35.74 -21.55 14.35
C ARG A 41 36.63 -22.77 14.52
N ASP A 42 36.37 -23.62 15.51
CA ASP A 42 37.17 -24.81 15.82
C ASP A 42 36.92 -25.98 14.86
N ARG A 43 35.76 -26.04 14.20
CA ARG A 43 35.52 -26.95 13.05
C ARG A 43 36.37 -26.62 11.81
N SER A 44 37.03 -25.45 11.77
CA SER A 44 38.02 -25.09 10.75
C SER A 44 39.45 -25.48 11.19
N GLY A 45 39.66 -26.75 11.51
CA GLY A 45 41.00 -27.33 11.74
C GLY A 45 41.83 -27.45 10.44
N PRO A 46 43.16 -27.61 10.52
CA PRO A 46 44.09 -27.32 9.42
C PRO A 46 44.08 -28.41 8.33
N VAL A 47 43.23 -28.24 7.32
CA VAL A 47 43.32 -28.95 6.05
C VAL A 47 44.37 -28.26 5.18
N ARG A 48 45.38 -29.02 4.76
CA ARG A 48 46.49 -28.55 3.92
C ARG A 48 46.01 -28.15 2.52
N SER A 49 45.68 -26.86 2.33
CA SER A 49 45.54 -26.09 1.06
C SER A 49 44.49 -26.58 0.04
N PRO A 50 43.84 -25.70 -0.78
CA PRO A 50 44.29 -24.38 -1.27
C PRO A 50 43.40 -23.21 -0.82
N ARG A 51 43.98 -22.00 -0.71
CA ARG A 51 43.35 -20.73 -0.27
C ARG A 51 41.89 -20.56 -0.74
N PRO A 52 40.94 -20.22 0.16
CA PRO A 52 40.45 -18.83 0.19
C PRO A 52 39.95 -18.37 1.57
N SER A 53 40.45 -17.25 2.08
CA SER A 53 39.72 -16.38 3.04
C SER A 53 40.63 -15.23 3.46
N GLY A 54 40.57 -14.14 2.67
CA GLY A 54 40.75 -12.83 3.28
C GLY A 54 39.51 -12.51 4.12
N PRO A 55 39.57 -11.52 5.02
CA PRO A 55 38.37 -10.98 5.66
C PRO A 55 37.30 -10.70 4.59
N PRO A 56 36.00 -10.90 4.89
CA PRO A 56 34.93 -10.66 3.93
C PRO A 56 35.16 -9.28 3.33
N ARG A 57 35.25 -9.22 1.99
CA ARG A 57 35.47 -7.93 1.34
C ARG A 57 34.31 -7.02 1.74
N PRO A 58 34.59 -5.79 2.19
CA PRO A 58 33.52 -4.84 2.45
C PRO A 58 32.70 -4.70 1.15
N PRO A 59 31.37 -4.64 1.27
CA PRO A 59 30.48 -4.57 0.11
C PRO A 59 30.90 -3.40 -0.77
N ARG A 60 30.94 -3.63 -2.08
CA ARG A 60 31.26 -2.56 -3.03
C ARG A 60 30.11 -1.55 -3.02
N LEU A 61 30.39 -0.26 -3.24
CA LEU A 61 29.34 0.75 -3.45
C LEU A 61 28.37 0.34 -4.57
N SER A 62 28.88 -0.34 -5.60
CA SER A 62 28.04 -0.90 -6.67
C SER A 62 27.11 -2.03 -6.20
N GLU A 63 27.48 -2.79 -5.17
CA GLU A 63 26.61 -3.80 -4.56
C GLU A 63 25.56 -3.17 -3.65
N LEU A 64 25.88 -2.06 -2.96
CA LEU A 64 24.89 -1.29 -2.19
C LEU A 64 23.87 -0.63 -3.11
N VAL A 65 24.31 0.00 -4.20
CA VAL A 65 23.41 0.59 -5.19
C VAL A 65 22.51 -0.48 -5.81
N ARG A 66 23.09 -1.63 -6.22
CA ARG A 66 22.31 -2.75 -6.74
C ARG A 66 21.36 -3.32 -5.69
N PHE A 67 21.77 -3.43 -4.42
CA PHE A 67 20.91 -3.89 -3.33
C PHE A 67 19.76 -2.91 -3.06
N THR A 68 20.00 -1.60 -3.13
CA THR A 68 18.94 -0.61 -3.01
C THR A 68 17.99 -0.65 -4.19
N GLU A 69 18.47 -0.88 -5.40
CA GLU A 69 17.63 -1.00 -6.61
C GLU A 69 16.82 -2.29 -6.61
N GLU A 70 17.43 -3.41 -6.23
CA GLU A 70 16.84 -4.74 -6.32
C GLU A 70 15.90 -5.04 -5.13
N TYR A 71 16.18 -4.48 -3.94
CA TYR A 71 15.46 -4.84 -2.72
C TYR A 71 14.93 -3.65 -1.93
N THR A 72 15.76 -2.65 -1.60
CA THR A 72 15.31 -1.57 -0.68
C THR A 72 14.26 -0.65 -1.30
N ILE A 73 14.53 -0.12 -2.49
CA ILE A 73 13.63 0.82 -3.19
C ILE A 73 12.30 0.12 -3.51
N PRO A 74 12.26 -1.09 -4.11
CA PRO A 74 11.00 -1.79 -4.35
C PRO A 74 10.21 -2.06 -3.06
N THR A 75 10.90 -2.44 -1.97
CA THR A 75 10.23 -2.69 -0.68
C THR A 75 9.65 -1.42 -0.09
N VAL A 76 10.39 -0.30 -0.14
CA VAL A 76 9.90 1.00 0.35
C VAL A 76 8.74 1.52 -0.51
N ILE A 77 8.80 1.35 -1.83
CA ILE A 77 7.68 1.67 -2.72
C ILE A 77 6.45 0.83 -2.37
N ALA A 78 6.61 -0.48 -2.20
CA ALA A 78 5.49 -1.36 -1.84
C ALA A 78 4.87 -1.00 -0.49
N LEU A 79 5.69 -0.62 0.50
CA LEU A 79 5.23 -0.11 1.78
C LEU A 79 4.43 1.20 1.60
N LEU A 80 4.96 2.16 0.83
CA LEU A 80 4.29 3.43 0.56
C LEU A 80 2.97 3.22 -0.20
N GLU A 81 2.94 2.37 -1.22
CA GLU A 81 1.74 2.01 -1.96
C GLU A 81 0.70 1.40 -1.02
N THR A 82 1.11 0.48 -0.15
CA THR A 82 0.23 -0.10 0.87
C THR A 82 -0.32 0.97 1.83
N THR A 83 0.51 1.93 2.24
CA THR A 83 0.04 3.04 3.10
C THR A 83 -0.91 3.97 2.37
N ILE A 84 -0.64 4.31 1.10
CA ILE A 84 -1.52 5.13 0.27
C ILE A 84 -2.84 4.41 0.06
N THR A 85 -2.83 3.13 -0.32
CA THR A 85 -4.06 2.32 -0.46
C THR A 85 -4.85 2.25 0.85
N SER A 86 -4.17 2.16 2.00
CA SER A 86 -4.82 2.20 3.32
C SER A 86 -5.48 3.56 3.59
N LEU A 87 -4.83 4.66 3.22
CA LEU A 87 -5.38 6.02 3.34
C LEU A 87 -6.53 6.27 2.35
N GLU A 88 -6.46 5.72 1.14
CA GLU A 88 -7.54 5.76 0.16
C GLU A 88 -8.75 4.95 0.63
N LEU A 89 -8.52 3.79 1.25
CA LEU A 89 -9.58 3.01 1.87
C LEU A 89 -10.25 3.81 3.00
N LEU A 90 -9.46 4.46 3.86
CA LEU A 90 -9.97 5.36 4.90
C LEU A 90 -10.73 6.56 4.29
N ARG A 91 -10.28 7.13 3.18
CA ARG A 91 -11.00 8.17 2.45
C ARG A 91 -12.32 7.63 1.89
N GLY A 92 -12.33 6.40 1.40
CA GLY A 92 -13.54 5.70 0.95
C GLY A 92 -14.56 5.51 2.07
N THR A 93 -14.12 5.15 3.28
CA THR A 93 -15.02 5.04 4.44
C THR A 93 -15.53 6.39 4.93
N LEU A 94 -14.70 7.45 4.89
CA LEU A 94 -15.13 8.82 5.18
C LEU A 94 -16.13 9.35 4.14
N ARG A 95 -15.96 9.00 2.86
CA ARG A 95 -16.94 9.33 1.80
C ARG A 95 -18.30 8.63 2.02
N LEU A 96 -18.30 7.49 2.70
CA LEU A 96 -19.52 6.78 3.10
C LEU A 96 -20.27 7.51 4.23
N LEU A 97 -19.54 8.26 5.06
CA LEU A 97 -20.08 9.06 6.18
C LEU A 97 -20.53 10.47 5.76
N ASP A 98 -20.10 10.94 4.58
CA ASP A 98 -20.64 12.12 3.91
C ASP A 98 -21.39 11.76 2.60
N PRO A 99 -22.51 11.01 2.70
CA PRO A 99 -23.31 10.60 1.54
C PRO A 99 -24.05 11.77 0.88
N GLY A 100 -24.04 12.96 1.51
CA GLY A 100 -24.89 14.09 1.15
C GLY A 100 -24.44 14.89 -0.07
N ARG A 101 -23.21 14.70 -0.56
CA ARG A 101 -22.65 15.56 -1.63
C ARG A 101 -22.71 14.97 -3.04
N ASP A 102 -22.57 13.65 -3.22
CA ASP A 102 -22.37 13.07 -4.57
C ASP A 102 -23.13 11.76 -4.91
N LEU A 103 -23.95 11.19 -4.01
CA LEU A 103 -24.36 9.78 -4.15
C LEU A 103 -25.60 9.46 -5.00
N ARG A 104 -26.35 10.44 -5.51
CA ARG A 104 -27.62 10.11 -6.19
C ARG A 104 -27.47 9.69 -7.65
N GLU A 105 -26.31 9.91 -8.26
CA GLU A 105 -26.08 9.65 -9.70
C GLU A 105 -24.96 8.62 -9.98
N ASP A 106 -23.98 8.45 -9.08
CA ASP A 106 -22.81 7.58 -9.28
C ASP A 106 -22.88 6.19 -8.62
N ALA A 107 -23.84 5.93 -7.72
CA ALA A 107 -23.83 4.75 -6.86
C ALA A 107 -24.05 3.42 -7.63
N ASP A 108 -24.92 3.40 -8.64
CA ASP A 108 -25.22 2.18 -9.40
C ASP A 108 -24.09 1.80 -10.37
N ALA A 109 -23.48 2.80 -11.04
CA ALA A 109 -22.37 2.57 -11.96
C ALA A 109 -21.08 2.15 -11.24
N THR A 110 -20.82 2.72 -10.06
CA THR A 110 -19.68 2.35 -9.22
C THR A 110 -19.85 0.99 -8.56
N ALA A 111 -21.06 0.62 -8.13
CA ALA A 111 -21.37 -0.71 -7.61
C ALA A 111 -21.13 -1.83 -8.64
N GLY A 112 -21.49 -1.60 -9.92
CA GLY A 112 -21.23 -2.55 -11.00
C GLY A 112 -19.74 -2.77 -11.28
N ARG A 113 -18.93 -1.69 -11.32
CA ARG A 113 -17.47 -1.79 -11.52
C ARG A 113 -16.77 -2.45 -10.34
N LEU A 114 -17.19 -2.15 -9.11
CA LEU A 114 -16.63 -2.76 -7.90
C LEU A 114 -16.93 -4.26 -7.83
N ALA A 115 -18.14 -4.68 -8.21
CA ALA A 115 -18.50 -6.09 -8.29
C ALA A 115 -17.65 -6.83 -9.33
N GLY A 116 -17.42 -6.25 -10.51
CA GLY A 116 -16.55 -6.82 -11.54
C GLY A 116 -15.08 -6.93 -11.10
N ALA A 117 -14.55 -5.91 -10.42
CA ALA A 117 -13.19 -5.93 -9.88
C ALA A 117 -13.04 -7.00 -8.77
N ARG A 118 -14.04 -7.14 -7.90
CA ARG A 118 -14.08 -8.17 -6.84
C ARG A 118 -14.11 -9.58 -7.44
N ASP A 119 -14.96 -9.82 -8.44
CA ASP A 119 -15.06 -11.12 -9.08
C ASP A 119 -13.79 -11.47 -9.88
N GLY A 120 -13.17 -10.48 -10.52
CA GLY A 120 -11.87 -10.63 -11.18
C GLY A 120 -10.73 -10.95 -10.21
N ALA A 121 -10.67 -10.27 -9.07
CA ALA A 121 -9.69 -10.54 -8.02
C ALA A 121 -9.88 -11.94 -7.41
N ALA A 122 -11.13 -12.35 -7.15
CA ALA A 122 -11.44 -13.68 -6.63
C ALA A 122 -11.06 -14.79 -7.64
N ALA A 123 -11.30 -14.58 -8.93
CA ALA A 123 -10.90 -15.50 -9.99
C ALA A 123 -9.38 -15.59 -10.15
N GLY A 124 -8.68 -14.44 -10.06
CA GLY A 124 -7.22 -14.39 -10.09
C GLY A 124 -6.58 -15.12 -8.90
N LEU A 125 -7.13 -14.95 -7.71
CA LEU A 125 -6.67 -15.63 -6.49
C LEU A 125 -6.93 -17.14 -6.54
N ALA A 126 -8.11 -17.57 -7.03
CA ALA A 126 -8.38 -18.99 -7.23
C ALA A 126 -7.39 -19.64 -8.22
N ARG A 127 -6.99 -18.88 -9.25
CA ARG A 127 -6.00 -19.32 -10.23
C ARG A 127 -4.59 -19.43 -9.65
N SER A 128 -4.14 -18.43 -8.89
CA SER A 128 -2.82 -18.46 -8.26
C SER A 128 -2.72 -19.55 -7.19
N LEU A 129 -3.78 -19.80 -6.42
CA LEU A 129 -3.83 -20.92 -5.47
C LEU A 129 -3.81 -22.28 -6.17
N SER A 130 -4.47 -22.41 -7.33
CA SER A 130 -4.40 -23.62 -8.14
C SER A 130 -2.99 -23.87 -8.69
N GLU A 131 -2.30 -22.82 -9.12
CA GLU A 131 -0.90 -22.88 -9.56
C GLU A 131 0.04 -23.21 -8.40
N LEU A 132 -0.17 -22.61 -7.22
CA LEU A 132 0.62 -22.89 -6.01
C LEU A 132 0.39 -24.33 -5.52
N ARG A 133 -0.84 -24.85 -5.57
CA ARG A 133 -1.14 -26.26 -5.24
C ARG A 133 -0.51 -27.22 -6.23
N THR A 134 -0.48 -26.87 -7.51
CA THR A 134 0.17 -27.67 -8.55
C THR A 134 1.68 -27.67 -8.35
N ALA A 135 2.27 -26.49 -8.13
CA ALA A 135 3.69 -26.33 -7.85
C ALA A 135 4.11 -27.05 -6.55
N LEU A 136 3.28 -27.04 -5.51
CA LEU A 136 3.55 -27.72 -4.24
C LEU A 136 3.31 -29.24 -4.31
N ALA A 137 2.51 -29.72 -5.27
CA ALA A 137 2.36 -31.15 -5.55
C ALA A 137 3.50 -31.69 -6.42
N GLU A 138 4.10 -30.84 -7.24
CA GLU A 138 5.21 -31.19 -8.15
C GLU A 138 6.59 -30.90 -7.54
N ALA A 139 6.68 -30.00 -6.57
CA ALA A 139 7.88 -29.79 -5.78
C ALA A 139 8.12 -30.98 -4.85
N ASP A 140 9.32 -31.56 -4.96
CA ASP A 140 9.82 -32.59 -4.06
C ASP A 140 9.80 -32.04 -2.62
N LEU A 141 8.92 -32.59 -1.78
CA LEU A 141 8.65 -32.03 -0.46
C LEU A 141 9.85 -32.28 0.48
N PRO A 142 10.24 -31.28 1.30
CA PRO A 142 11.31 -31.45 2.27
C PRO A 142 11.00 -32.57 3.27
N GLU A 143 11.98 -33.45 3.50
CA GLU A 143 11.87 -34.66 4.34
C GLU A 143 11.79 -34.35 5.85
N GLU A 144 12.14 -33.13 6.28
CA GLU A 144 12.07 -32.73 7.69
C GLU A 144 10.61 -32.71 8.22
N ALA A 145 10.39 -33.38 9.36
CA ALA A 145 9.08 -33.48 10.00
C ALA A 145 8.44 -32.13 10.35
N ALA A 146 9.24 -31.12 10.71
CA ALA A 146 8.77 -29.77 11.00
C ALA A 146 8.21 -29.07 9.74
N SER A 147 8.84 -29.27 8.59
CA SER A 147 8.41 -28.70 7.30
C SER A 147 7.11 -29.37 6.81
N ARG A 148 6.91 -30.66 7.08
CA ARG A 148 5.66 -31.36 6.77
C ARG A 148 4.48 -30.85 7.61
N SER A 149 4.70 -30.61 8.92
CA SER A 149 3.66 -30.05 9.81
C SER A 149 3.17 -28.69 9.32
N ILE A 150 4.09 -27.79 8.95
CA ILE A 150 3.73 -26.45 8.47
C ILE A 150 2.95 -26.53 7.14
N ILE A 151 3.31 -27.46 6.25
CA ILE A 151 2.59 -27.67 4.98
C ILE A 151 1.20 -28.27 5.21
N GLU A 152 1.04 -29.14 6.21
CA GLU A 152 -0.25 -29.69 6.62
C GLU A 152 -1.14 -28.60 7.23
N ASP A 153 -0.61 -27.80 8.15
CA ASP A 153 -1.30 -26.65 8.74
C ASP A 153 -1.73 -25.63 7.66
N ALA A 154 -0.87 -25.38 6.66
CA ALA A 154 -1.19 -24.50 5.54
C ALA A 154 -2.32 -25.07 4.66
N ARG A 155 -2.39 -26.39 4.50
CA ARG A 155 -3.46 -27.07 3.75
C ARG A 155 -4.78 -27.02 4.50
N ASP A 156 -4.76 -27.24 5.80
CA ASP A 156 -5.94 -27.15 6.66
C ASP A 156 -6.50 -25.72 6.70
N LEU A 157 -5.64 -24.72 6.86
CA LEU A 157 -6.03 -23.31 6.82
C LEU A 157 -6.63 -22.92 5.47
N SER A 158 -6.08 -23.45 4.37
CA SER A 158 -6.62 -23.20 3.02
C SER A 158 -8.02 -23.78 2.85
N ALA A 159 -8.28 -24.98 3.39
CA ALA A 159 -9.59 -25.60 3.36
C ALA A 159 -10.61 -24.83 4.21
N GLU A 160 -10.20 -24.31 5.38
CA GLU A 160 -11.05 -23.48 6.23
C GLU A 160 -11.43 -22.16 5.53
N ILE A 161 -10.47 -21.49 4.89
CA ILE A 161 -10.71 -20.26 4.14
C ILE A 161 -11.67 -20.52 2.98
N GLU A 162 -11.48 -21.61 2.23
CA GLU A 162 -12.39 -21.97 1.13
C GLU A 162 -13.81 -22.24 1.62
N ALA A 163 -13.96 -22.96 2.74
CA ALA A 163 -15.25 -23.19 3.37
C ALA A 163 -15.92 -21.87 3.80
N ARG A 164 -15.14 -20.92 4.36
CA ARG A 164 -15.63 -19.60 4.77
C ARG A 164 -16.04 -18.73 3.59
N ILE A 165 -15.29 -18.74 2.49
CA ILE A 165 -15.62 -18.01 1.26
C ILE A 165 -16.90 -18.58 0.64
N GLU A 166 -17.01 -19.90 0.57
CA GLU A 166 -18.17 -20.59 0.00
C GLU A 166 -19.44 -20.36 0.85
N GLU A 167 -19.32 -20.33 2.17
CA GLU A 167 -20.40 -19.93 3.07
C GLU A 167 -20.85 -18.48 2.80
N GLY A 168 -19.89 -17.55 2.70
CA GLY A 168 -20.19 -16.15 2.38
C GLY A 168 -20.86 -15.98 1.00
N ARG A 169 -20.47 -16.77 -0.01
CA ARG A 169 -21.14 -16.80 -1.31
C ARG A 169 -22.59 -17.26 -1.19
N ARG A 170 -22.86 -18.33 -0.44
CA ARG A 170 -24.22 -18.83 -0.21
C ARG A 170 -25.10 -17.82 0.51
N GLU A 171 -24.56 -17.10 1.48
CA GLU A 171 -25.27 -16.04 2.19
C GLU A 171 -25.66 -14.89 1.24
N VAL A 172 -24.72 -14.44 0.41
CA VAL A 172 -24.97 -13.39 -0.60
C VAL A 172 -25.96 -13.84 -1.68
N ASP A 173 -25.89 -15.10 -2.10
CA ASP A 173 -26.85 -15.64 -3.06
C ASP A 173 -28.26 -15.80 -2.44
N ALA A 174 -28.34 -16.10 -1.14
CA ALA A 174 -29.60 -16.16 -0.41
C ALA A 174 -30.26 -14.78 -0.28
N THR A 175 -29.49 -13.73 0.03
CA THR A 175 -30.00 -12.35 0.09
C THR A 175 -30.48 -11.89 -1.30
N ARG A 176 -29.67 -12.07 -2.35
CA ARG A 176 -30.06 -11.75 -3.74
C ARG A 176 -31.33 -12.48 -4.19
N ARG A 177 -31.52 -13.74 -3.80
CA ARG A 177 -32.75 -14.50 -4.09
C ARG A 177 -33.96 -13.97 -3.31
N SER A 178 -33.76 -13.52 -2.08
CA SER A 178 -34.81 -12.88 -1.28
C SER A 178 -35.27 -11.58 -1.91
N ASP A 179 -34.33 -10.73 -2.35
CA ASP A 179 -34.62 -9.43 -2.95
C ASP A 179 -35.40 -9.60 -4.27
N ARG A 180 -34.96 -10.51 -5.14
CA ARG A 180 -35.69 -10.83 -6.39
C ARG A 180 -37.12 -11.34 -6.14
N ARG A 181 -37.34 -12.10 -5.05
CA ARG A 181 -38.69 -12.57 -4.68
C ARG A 181 -39.57 -11.44 -4.12
N ALA A 182 -38.97 -10.44 -3.47
CA ALA A 182 -39.69 -9.25 -3.04
C ALA A 182 -40.12 -8.41 -4.26
N ASP A 183 -39.22 -8.19 -5.22
CA ASP A 183 -39.53 -7.45 -6.46
C ASP A 183 -40.61 -8.11 -7.32
N ASP A 184 -40.60 -9.44 -7.45
CA ASP A 184 -41.59 -10.17 -8.24
C ASP A 184 -43.00 -10.14 -7.61
N ARG A 185 -43.08 -10.07 -6.28
CA ARG A 185 -44.35 -9.86 -5.55
C ARG A 185 -44.91 -8.46 -5.82
N THR A 186 -44.05 -7.44 -5.80
CA THR A 186 -44.46 -6.05 -6.05
C THR A 186 -44.96 -5.86 -7.50
N ARG A 187 -44.33 -6.53 -8.48
CA ARG A 187 -44.77 -6.50 -9.89
C ARG A 187 -46.06 -7.28 -10.17
N SER A 188 -46.33 -8.35 -9.41
CA SER A 188 -47.56 -9.14 -9.54
C SER A 188 -48.79 -8.41 -8.98
N ASP A 189 -48.63 -7.58 -7.95
CA ASP A 189 -49.71 -6.75 -7.40
C ASP A 189 -50.10 -5.58 -8.34
N ASP A 190 -49.18 -5.09 -9.17
CA ASP A 190 -49.46 -4.02 -10.14
C ASP A 190 -50.26 -4.53 -11.36
N ARG A 191 -49.98 -5.77 -11.80
CA ARG A 191 -50.70 -6.39 -12.94
C ARG A 191 -52.15 -6.76 -12.63
N THR A 192 -52.52 -6.87 -11.36
CA THR A 192 -53.91 -7.19 -10.95
C THR A 192 -54.77 -5.92 -10.80
N ARG A 193 -54.17 -4.72 -10.85
CA ARG A 193 -54.89 -3.42 -10.79
C ARG A 193 -55.01 -2.70 -12.13
N GLY A 194 -54.47 -3.27 -13.21
CA GLY A 194 -54.38 -2.66 -14.54
C GLY A 194 -55.46 -3.04 -15.55
N ASP A 195 -56.47 -3.85 -15.20
CA ASP A 195 -57.50 -4.32 -16.15
C ASP A 195 -58.92 -3.82 -15.83
N ASP A 196 -59.08 -2.50 -15.60
CA ASP A 196 -60.43 -1.92 -15.52
C ASP A 196 -60.52 -0.44 -15.92
N ARG A 197 -59.74 0.01 -16.91
CA ARG A 197 -59.88 1.37 -17.47
C ARG A 197 -59.68 1.45 -18.98
N THR A 198 -60.39 0.62 -19.75
CA THR A 198 -60.76 1.03 -21.11
C THR A 198 -61.99 1.93 -21.04
N ARG A 199 -61.75 3.24 -20.93
CA ARG A 199 -62.53 4.35 -21.53
C ARG A 199 -62.25 5.66 -20.79
N ARG A 200 -61.68 6.62 -21.55
CA ARG A 200 -61.95 8.07 -21.51
C ARG A 200 -60.86 9.00 -20.92
N GLY A 201 -60.41 9.93 -21.77
CA GLY A 201 -59.65 11.17 -21.45
C GLY A 201 -58.15 10.97 -21.68
N ASP A 202 -57.52 11.46 -22.75
CA ASP A 202 -57.34 12.88 -23.16
C ASP A 202 -56.88 13.79 -22.01
N ARG A 203 -55.63 14.28 -22.16
CA ARG A 203 -54.90 15.37 -21.45
C ARG A 203 -53.95 14.97 -20.32
N GLY A 204 -52.69 15.37 -20.52
CA GLY A 204 -51.69 15.50 -19.45
C GLY A 204 -50.29 15.07 -19.88
N ASP A 205 -49.78 15.65 -20.97
CA ASP A 205 -48.35 15.58 -21.30
C ASP A 205 -47.62 16.58 -20.39
N ASP A 206 -47.24 16.14 -19.20
CA ASP A 206 -46.42 16.88 -18.26
C ASP A 206 -44.95 16.44 -18.44
N GLY A 207 -44.24 17.14 -19.31
CA GLY A 207 -42.87 17.63 -19.05
C GLY A 207 -41.78 16.64 -18.63
N ALA A 208 -41.83 15.37 -19.05
CA ALA A 208 -40.68 14.46 -18.89
C ALA A 208 -39.75 14.60 -20.11
N VAL A 209 -38.57 15.17 -19.89
CA VAL A 209 -37.49 15.15 -20.90
C VAL A 209 -36.97 13.72 -20.98
N HIS A 210 -37.34 13.01 -22.04
CA HIS A 210 -36.73 11.74 -22.40
C HIS A 210 -35.43 12.02 -23.15
N ILE A 211 -34.29 11.76 -22.52
CA ILE A 211 -32.99 11.73 -23.19
C ILE A 211 -32.83 10.31 -23.73
N ASP A 212 -33.00 10.14 -25.05
CA ASP A 212 -32.62 8.91 -25.73
C ASP A 212 -31.09 8.88 -25.82
N VAL A 213 -30.47 8.07 -24.97
CA VAL A 213 -29.03 7.80 -25.01
C VAL A 213 -28.83 6.64 -25.96
N THR A 214 -28.45 6.95 -27.20
CA THR A 214 -27.96 5.94 -28.15
C THR A 214 -26.56 5.51 -27.72
N ASP A 215 -26.40 4.23 -27.35
CA ASP A 215 -25.08 3.65 -27.12
C ASP A 215 -24.22 3.75 -28.39
N PRO A 216 -22.94 4.19 -28.31
CA PRO A 216 -22.09 4.39 -29.49
C PRO A 216 -21.64 3.09 -30.19
N ASP A 217 -22.20 1.93 -29.85
CA ASP A 217 -21.78 0.62 -30.37
C ASP A 217 -22.78 -0.03 -31.37
N ASP A 218 -23.84 0.68 -31.79
CA ASP A 218 -24.82 0.19 -32.77
C ASP A 218 -24.53 0.59 -34.24
N GLU A 219 -23.27 0.83 -34.60
CA GLU A 219 -22.82 1.06 -35.98
C GLU A 219 -22.03 -0.16 -36.50
N ARG A 220 -22.69 -1.32 -36.59
CA ARG A 220 -22.22 -2.44 -37.44
C ARG A 220 -23.31 -2.85 -38.43
N GLY A 221 -23.32 -2.20 -39.59
CA GLY A 221 -24.37 -2.46 -40.58
C GLY A 221 -24.21 -1.95 -42.02
N GLY A 222 -23.00 -1.62 -42.50
CA GLY A 222 -22.57 -1.68 -43.91
C GLY A 222 -23.34 -0.93 -45.02
N ARG A 223 -22.62 -0.05 -45.74
CA ARG A 223 -22.64 0.06 -47.22
C ARG A 223 -21.45 0.91 -47.71
N SER A 224 -20.75 0.36 -48.70
CA SER A 224 -19.56 0.89 -49.37
C SER A 224 -19.85 2.05 -50.33
N ALA A 225 -18.76 2.75 -50.70
CA ALA A 225 -18.56 3.84 -51.68
C ALA A 225 -18.66 5.25 -51.07
N ASP A 226 -17.82 6.23 -51.37
CA ASP A 226 -16.58 6.38 -52.15
C ASP A 226 -16.14 7.85 -51.91
N GLU A 227 -14.84 8.08 -51.76
CA GLU A 227 -14.07 9.35 -51.75
C GLU A 227 -14.50 10.58 -50.91
N GLY A 228 -13.54 11.07 -50.10
CA GLY A 228 -13.50 12.44 -49.59
C GLY A 228 -12.69 12.56 -48.32
N GLY A 229 -11.40 12.93 -48.43
CA GLY A 229 -10.54 13.19 -47.27
C GLY A 229 -11.08 14.31 -46.39
N GLY A 230 -11.06 14.09 -45.07
CA GLY A 230 -11.47 15.06 -44.07
C GLY A 230 -11.42 14.44 -42.67
N ASP A 231 -10.44 14.92 -41.90
CA ASP A 231 -10.32 14.88 -40.44
C ASP A 231 -10.70 13.59 -39.68
N GLU A 232 -9.68 12.82 -39.31
CA GLU A 232 -9.76 11.97 -38.12
C GLU A 232 -10.04 12.84 -36.89
N PRO A 233 -11.00 12.48 -36.01
CA PRO A 233 -11.13 13.15 -34.73
C PRO A 233 -9.86 12.86 -33.91
N ASP A 234 -9.08 13.91 -33.66
CA ASP A 234 -7.85 13.92 -32.88
C ASP A 234 -8.11 13.46 -31.43
N VAL A 235 -8.07 12.13 -31.22
CA VAL A 235 -7.96 11.52 -29.90
C VAL A 235 -6.54 11.75 -29.38
N GLY A 236 -6.22 12.96 -28.91
CA GLY A 236 -4.82 13.20 -28.57
C GLY A 236 -4.35 14.52 -27.98
N LYS A 237 -5.10 15.62 -28.05
CA LYS A 237 -4.61 16.88 -27.45
C LYS A 237 -4.82 16.91 -25.95
N ARG A 238 -3.98 16.16 -25.23
CA ARG A 238 -3.58 16.53 -23.87
C ARG A 238 -3.10 17.98 -23.94
N PRO A 239 -3.46 18.85 -22.97
CA PRO A 239 -2.99 20.23 -22.98
C PRO A 239 -1.47 20.22 -23.07
N GLU A 240 -0.94 20.80 -24.14
CA GLU A 240 0.50 20.98 -24.32
C GLU A 240 0.95 21.95 -23.23
N VAL A 241 1.69 21.44 -22.24
CA VAL A 241 2.20 22.24 -21.14
C VAL A 241 3.36 23.06 -21.69
N ASP A 242 3.19 24.38 -21.72
CA ASP A 242 4.26 25.29 -22.09
C ASP A 242 5.24 25.44 -20.92
N VAL A 243 6.30 24.64 -20.97
CA VAL A 243 7.34 24.57 -19.94
C VAL A 243 8.04 25.92 -19.77
N GLU A 244 8.11 26.75 -20.83
CA GLU A 244 8.77 28.05 -20.76
C GLU A 244 7.95 29.02 -19.89
N SER A 245 6.63 29.04 -20.08
CA SER A 245 5.70 29.82 -19.28
C SER A 245 5.66 29.36 -17.81
N GLU A 246 5.68 28.05 -17.56
CA GLU A 246 5.67 27.49 -16.20
C GLU A 246 6.97 27.78 -15.44
N LEU A 247 8.13 27.69 -16.12
CA LEU A 247 9.42 28.01 -15.50
C LEU A 247 9.57 29.49 -15.18
N GLU A 248 9.01 30.38 -16.01
CA GLU A 248 9.01 31.81 -15.72
C GLU A 248 8.15 32.14 -14.50
N SER A 249 7.00 31.48 -14.33
CA SER A 249 6.14 31.66 -13.15
C SER A 249 6.78 31.17 -11.85
N ILE A 250 7.53 30.07 -11.90
CA ILE A 250 8.27 29.57 -10.72
C ILE A 250 9.44 30.49 -10.40
N LYS A 251 10.12 31.03 -11.43
CA LYS A 251 11.22 31.98 -11.25
C LYS A 251 10.74 33.29 -10.64
N SER A 252 9.62 33.84 -11.08
CA SER A 252 9.08 35.07 -10.49
C SER A 252 8.63 34.86 -9.04
N GLN A 253 8.06 33.70 -8.72
CA GLN A 253 7.67 33.36 -7.35
C GLN A 253 8.89 33.28 -6.42
N LEU A 254 9.99 32.68 -6.88
CA LEU A 254 11.23 32.60 -6.11
C LEU A 254 11.93 33.97 -5.97
N ASP A 255 11.84 34.83 -6.99
CA ASP A 255 12.39 36.20 -6.97
C ASP A 255 11.59 37.07 -5.98
N ASP A 256 10.26 36.98 -5.98
CA ASP A 256 9.37 37.66 -5.01
C ASP A 256 9.57 37.15 -3.57
N GLU A 257 9.84 35.85 -3.38
CA GLU A 257 10.18 35.27 -2.07
C GLU A 257 11.55 35.74 -1.58
N ASN A 258 12.49 36.06 -2.48
CA ASN A 258 13.83 36.52 -2.14
C ASN A 258 13.92 38.05 -1.94
N ASP A 259 13.09 38.83 -2.65
CA ASP A 259 13.00 40.29 -2.49
C ASP A 259 12.09 40.71 -1.31
N GLY A 260 11.37 39.77 -0.69
CA GLY A 260 10.55 39.99 0.50
C GLY A 260 11.30 40.05 1.84
N GLU A 261 12.60 39.74 1.87
CA GLU A 261 13.40 39.64 3.11
C GLU A 261 14.55 40.67 3.22
N SER A 262 14.47 41.82 2.54
CA SER A 262 15.49 42.87 2.71
C SER A 262 14.89 44.27 2.84
N GLU A 263 14.22 44.51 3.96
CA GLU A 263 14.10 45.85 4.51
C GLU A 263 14.38 45.81 6.03
N ALA A 264 15.51 46.46 6.39
CA ALA A 264 16.03 46.78 7.72
C ALA A 264 16.90 45.74 8.44
N ASP A 265 18.23 45.88 8.35
CA ASP A 265 18.98 46.34 9.53
C ASP A 265 20.29 47.06 9.17
N ASP A 266 20.60 48.01 10.03
CA ASP A 266 21.47 49.17 9.94
C ASP A 266 22.97 48.86 9.83
N GLY A 267 23.67 49.71 9.08
CA GLY A 267 25.11 49.66 8.94
C GLY A 267 25.81 50.11 10.22
N SER A 268 26.68 49.26 10.75
CA SER A 268 27.75 49.71 11.64
C SER A 268 29.06 49.02 11.27
N GLU A 269 29.91 49.79 10.59
CA GLU A 269 31.32 49.50 10.41
C GLU A 269 32.04 49.64 11.77
N SER A 270 32.77 48.60 12.17
CA SER A 270 33.91 48.67 13.11
C SER A 270 34.58 47.29 13.09
N ASP A 271 35.74 47.12 12.46
CA ASP A 271 37.10 47.53 12.83
C ASP A 271 37.89 46.30 13.34
N GLU A 272 38.91 45.98 12.54
CA GLU A 272 40.21 45.46 12.92
C GLU A 272 40.37 44.06 13.52
N ALA A 273 41.19 43.29 12.80
CA ALA A 273 41.78 42.03 13.20
C ALA A 273 42.87 42.25 14.26
N ASP A 274 42.90 41.42 15.31
CA ASP A 274 44.14 40.98 15.94
C ASP A 274 43.90 39.73 16.79
N ALA A 275 44.33 38.58 16.29
CA ALA A 275 44.39 37.34 17.06
C ALA A 275 45.87 36.97 17.25
N GLY A 276 46.50 37.62 18.23
CA GLY A 276 47.74 37.15 18.83
C GLY A 276 47.51 35.83 19.57
N GLY A 277 48.22 34.79 19.12
CA GLY A 277 48.37 33.53 19.82
C GLY A 277 49.85 33.31 20.13
N GLU A 278 50.25 33.77 21.32
CA GLU A 278 51.59 33.66 21.89
C GLU A 278 52.05 32.21 22.10
N GLU A 279 53.37 32.11 22.08
CA GLU A 279 54.21 30.93 22.10
C GLU A 279 54.19 30.16 23.43
N GLY A 280 54.49 28.86 23.33
CA GLY A 280 54.81 27.99 24.46
C GLY A 280 55.90 27.01 24.05
N ASP A 281 57.13 27.51 24.04
CA ASP A 281 58.39 26.77 23.89
C ASP A 281 58.64 25.84 25.09
N SER A 282 59.09 24.60 24.83
CA SER A 282 60.02 23.90 25.73
C SER A 282 60.68 22.72 25.00
N ASP A 283 61.87 22.97 24.47
CA ASP A 283 63.13 22.24 24.71
C ASP A 283 63.14 20.70 24.83
N GLY A 284 64.03 20.08 24.03
CA GLY A 284 65.16 19.34 24.63
C GLY A 284 65.28 17.84 24.36
N ASP A 285 66.36 17.48 23.63
CA ASP A 285 67.17 16.23 23.69
C ASP A 285 66.45 14.86 23.48
N ASP A 286 67.01 13.85 22.81
CA ASP A 286 68.40 13.38 22.86
C ASP A 286 68.72 12.50 21.63
N ARG A 287 70.01 12.16 21.54
CA ARG A 287 70.79 11.56 20.44
C ARG A 287 70.35 10.21 19.87
#